data_AF-A0A3L9DS64-F1
#
_entry.id   AF-A0A3L9DS64-F1
#
_cell.length_a   1.000
_cell.length_b   1.000
_cell.length_c   1.000
_cell.angle_alpha   90.00
_cell.angle_beta   90.00
_cell.angle_gamma   90.00
#
_symmetry.space_group_name_H-M   'P 1'
#
loop_
_entity.id
_entity.type
_entity.pdbx_description
1 polymer ?
#
loop_
_entity_poly.entity_id
_entity_poly.type
_entity_poly.pdbx_seq_one_letter_code
_entity_poly.pdbx_strand_id
1 'polypeptide(L)'
;MRAWNVVGKYPVYDDEGKVSHTDITIASTTGSYATYTERTIGDQRDKSEQELVELAREAHFKSEYAERAMAESVVKIDEIELNIKEGQKLRQAMQEQLEFTAAKLAQIDDAIERSETQFTKVEELIKVTTGTINELIVGMMGDVEDEETIE
;
A
#
# COMPACT_ATOMS: atom_id res chain seq x y z
N MET A 1 -28.35 39.79 3.59
CA MET A 1 -27.69 39.15 4.76
C MET A 1 -28.77 38.90 5.80
N ARG A 2 -28.84 37.70 6.39
CA ARG A 2 -29.80 37.42 7.48
C ARG A 2 -29.40 38.26 8.70
N ALA A 3 -30.36 38.94 9.30
CA ALA A 3 -30.14 39.74 10.49
C ALA A 3 -30.35 38.85 11.73
N TRP A 4 -29.53 39.07 12.75
CA TRP A 4 -29.47 38.24 13.95
C TRP A 4 -29.55 39.13 15.19
N ASN A 5 -30.20 38.64 16.24
CA ASN A 5 -30.21 39.26 17.55
C ASN A 5 -29.81 38.25 18.62
N VAL A 6 -29.19 38.74 19.70
CA VAL A 6 -28.89 37.93 20.87
C VAL A 6 -30.19 37.74 21.66
N VAL A 7 -30.54 36.49 21.94
CA VAL A 7 -31.71 36.12 22.75
C VAL A 7 -31.33 35.40 24.04
N GLY A 8 -30.05 35.03 24.20
CA GLY A 8 -29.52 34.39 25.40
C GLY A 8 -28.03 34.64 25.58
N LYS A 9 -27.61 34.85 26.84
CA LYS A 9 -26.21 34.99 27.24
C LYS A 9 -26.00 34.32 28.60
N TYR A 10 -25.58 33.06 28.57
CA TYR A 10 -25.53 32.22 29.76
C TYR A 10 -24.08 31.87 30.10
N PRO A 11 -23.52 32.40 31.21
CA PRO A 11 -22.21 31.97 31.67
C PRO A 11 -22.30 30.56 32.27
N VAL A 12 -21.33 29.71 31.93
CA VAL A 12 -21.20 28.37 32.48
C VAL A 12 -19.96 28.33 33.35
N TYR A 13 -20.14 27.91 34.60
CA TYR A 13 -19.09 27.91 35.61
C TYR A 13 -18.36 26.57 35.64
N ASP A 14 -17.07 26.61 35.93
CA ASP A 14 -16.27 25.42 36.27
C ASP A 14 -16.47 25.01 37.74
N ASP A 15 -15.80 23.94 38.14
CA ASP A 15 -15.84 23.40 39.50
C ASP A 15 -15.25 24.36 40.55
N GLU A 16 -14.50 25.39 40.13
CA GLU A 16 -13.95 26.45 41.00
C GLU A 16 -14.88 27.67 41.10
N GLY A 17 -16.03 27.64 40.42
CA GLY A 17 -17.00 28.74 40.39
C GLY A 17 -16.57 29.90 39.50
N LYS A 18 -15.58 29.72 38.62
CA LYS A 18 -15.18 30.71 37.60
C LYS A 18 -15.93 30.45 36.31
N VAL A 19 -16.20 31.50 35.54
CA VAL A 19 -16.84 31.35 34.22
C VAL A 19 -15.85 30.70 33.26
N SER A 20 -16.16 29.48 32.83
CA SER A 20 -15.36 28.71 31.90
C SER A 20 -15.68 29.06 30.44
N HIS A 21 -16.97 29.24 30.13
CA HIS A 21 -17.47 29.61 28.82
C HIS A 21 -18.80 30.34 28.93
N THR A 22 -19.19 31.01 27.85
CA THR A 22 -20.49 31.64 27.71
C THR A 22 -21.23 31.02 26.54
N ASP A 23 -22.42 30.50 26.80
CA ASP A 23 -23.35 30.04 25.77
C ASP A 23 -24.15 31.24 25.27
N ILE A 24 -23.99 31.56 23.99
CA ILE A 24 -24.63 32.69 23.32
C ILE A 24 -25.72 32.13 22.42
N THR A 25 -26.97 32.51 22.66
CA THR A 25 -28.09 32.15 21.79
C THR A 25 -28.41 33.31 20.87
N ILE A 26 -28.37 33.07 19.56
CA ILE A 26 -28.78 34.03 18.53
C ILE A 26 -30.03 33.54 17.80
N ALA A 27 -30.94 34.47 17.51
CA ALA A 27 -32.13 34.21 16.71
C ALA A 27 -32.12 35.05 15.44
N SER A 28 -32.67 34.48 14.36
CA SER A 28 -32.83 35.17 13.09
C SER A 28 -33.99 36.15 13.17
N THR A 29 -33.74 37.43 12.91
CA THR A 29 -34.77 38.48 12.84
C THR A 29 -35.37 38.61 11.45
N THR A 30 -34.74 38.03 10.41
CA THR A 30 -35.23 38.07 9.04
C THR A 30 -35.26 36.68 8.39
N GLY A 31 -36.46 36.23 8.04
CA GLY A 31 -36.71 34.94 7.37
C GLY A 31 -36.53 33.72 8.27
N SER A 32 -37.58 32.89 8.40
CA SER A 32 -37.71 31.64 9.19
C SER A 32 -37.18 31.64 10.63
N TYR A 33 -37.79 30.84 11.51
CA TYR A 33 -37.43 30.75 12.93
C TYR A 33 -36.17 29.91 13.12
N ALA A 34 -35.00 30.48 12.81
CA ALA A 34 -33.70 29.87 13.07
C ALA A 34 -33.15 30.43 14.40
N THR A 35 -32.82 29.53 15.33
CA THR A 35 -32.19 29.85 16.61
C THR A 35 -31.02 28.91 16.80
N TYR A 36 -29.85 29.46 17.14
CA TYR A 36 -28.63 28.69 17.41
C TYR A 36 -28.07 29.08 18.76
N THR A 37 -27.51 28.12 19.49
CA THR A 37 -26.80 28.36 20.73
C THR A 37 -25.37 27.86 20.55
N GLU A 38 -24.42 28.76 20.72
CA GLU A 38 -23.02 28.50 20.45
C GLU A 38 -22.17 28.81 21.66
N ARG A 39 -21.18 27.95 21.89
CA ARG A 39 -20.28 28.05 23.04
C ARG A 39 -19.07 28.90 22.69
N THR A 40 -18.77 29.87 23.56
CA THR A 40 -17.59 30.73 23.42
C THR A 40 -16.75 30.70 24.69
N ILE A 41 -15.42 30.65 24.55
CA ILE A 41 -14.51 30.49 25.70
C ILE A 41 -14.50 31.76 26.56
N GLY A 42 -14.56 31.60 27.88
CA GLY A 42 -14.51 32.70 28.85
C GLY A 42 -15.84 33.44 29.05
N ASP A 43 -15.80 34.48 29.87
CA ASP A 43 -16.96 35.36 30.15
C ASP A 43 -17.11 36.40 29.03
N GLN A 44 -18.24 36.36 28.32
CA GLN A 44 -18.54 37.26 27.21
C GLN A 44 -19.68 38.23 27.55
N ARG A 45 -20.20 38.25 28.79
CA ARG A 45 -21.41 38.98 29.16
C ARG A 45 -21.34 40.50 28.99
N ASP A 46 -20.14 41.04 29.05
CA ASP A 46 -19.86 42.49 28.98
C ASP A 46 -19.75 43.01 27.53
N LYS A 47 -19.78 42.12 26.53
CA LYS A 47 -19.70 42.50 25.12
C LYS A 47 -21.01 43.06 24.58
N SER A 48 -20.91 43.85 23.52
CA SER A 48 -22.07 44.35 22.80
C SER A 48 -22.81 43.22 22.07
N GLU A 49 -24.10 43.42 21.79
CA GLU A 49 -24.89 42.42 21.06
C GLU A 49 -24.33 42.12 19.67
N GLN A 50 -23.74 43.10 19.00
CA GLN A 50 -23.12 42.90 17.68
C GLN A 50 -21.90 41.97 17.78
N GLU A 51 -21.04 42.19 18.78
CA GLU A 51 -19.87 41.33 19.01
C GLU A 51 -20.28 39.91 19.42
N LEU A 52 -21.33 39.76 20.23
CA LEU A 52 -21.86 38.45 20.61
C LEU A 52 -22.44 37.69 19.41
N VAL A 53 -23.13 38.39 18.50
CA VAL A 53 -23.61 37.80 17.25
C VAL A 53 -22.45 37.33 16.38
N GLU A 54 -21.38 38.13 16.28
CA GLU A 54 -20.20 37.76 15.49
C GLU A 54 -19.49 36.54 16.09
N LEU A 55 -19.28 36.53 17.41
CA LEU A 55 -18.68 35.40 18.13
C LEU A 55 -19.49 34.11 17.97
N ALA A 56 -20.82 34.18 18.11
CA ALA A 56 -21.68 33.03 17.92
C ALA A 56 -21.62 32.52 16.48
N ARG A 57 -21.60 33.42 15.49
CA ARG A 57 -21.46 33.03 14.07
C ARG A 57 -20.11 32.41 13.75
N GLU A 58 -19.04 32.95 14.32
CA GLU A 58 -17.69 32.42 14.14
C GLU A 58 -17.54 31.04 14.80
N ALA A 59 -18.10 30.86 16.01
CA ALA A 59 -18.14 29.59 16.70
C ALA A 59 -18.93 28.53 15.90
N HIS A 60 -20.12 28.88 15.43
CA HIS A 60 -20.93 28.02 14.57
C HIS A 60 -20.18 27.58 13.30
N PHE A 61 -19.55 28.54 12.61
CA PHE A 61 -18.77 28.26 11.41
C PHE A 61 -17.57 27.34 11.69
N LYS A 62 -16.85 27.57 12.80
CA LYS A 62 -15.73 26.71 13.21
C LYS A 62 -16.19 25.30 13.58
N SER A 63 -17.33 25.15 14.26
CA SER A 63 -17.88 23.83 14.59
C SER A 63 -18.24 23.06 13.32
N GLU A 64 -19.03 23.66 12.42
CA GLU A 64 -19.40 23.00 11.17
C GLU A 64 -18.18 22.68 10.28
N TYR A 65 -17.22 23.60 10.19
CA TYR A 65 -16.02 23.36 9.39
C TYR A 65 -15.12 22.27 10.00
N ALA A 66 -14.94 22.27 11.32
CA ALA A 66 -14.15 21.26 12.01
C ALA A 66 -14.79 19.87 11.91
N GLU A 67 -16.10 19.76 12.13
CA GLU A 67 -16.84 18.51 11.98
C GLU A 67 -16.75 17.96 10.55
N ARG A 68 -16.93 18.83 9.56
CA ARG A 68 -16.83 18.43 8.14
C ARG A 68 -15.42 18.04 7.74
N ALA A 69 -14.40 18.78 8.18
CA ALA A 69 -13.01 18.48 7.90
C ALA A 69 -12.55 17.18 8.58
N MET A 70 -13.00 16.90 9.81
CA MET A 70 -12.74 15.64 10.50
C MET A 70 -13.43 14.47 9.79
N ALA A 71 -14.71 14.61 9.41
CA ALA A 71 -15.43 13.56 8.69
C ALA A 71 -14.75 13.21 7.35
N GLU A 72 -14.33 14.21 6.57
CA GLU A 72 -13.62 13.98 5.31
C GLU A 72 -12.23 13.37 5.53
N SER A 73 -11.53 13.75 6.61
CA SER A 73 -10.21 13.20 6.95
C SER A 73 -10.29 11.73 7.37
N VAL A 74 -11.30 11.34 8.15
CA VAL A 74 -11.51 9.94 8.56
C VAL A 74 -11.76 9.05 7.35
N VAL A 75 -12.63 9.48 6.42
CA VAL A 75 -12.89 8.72 5.18
C VAL A 75 -11.62 8.54 4.35
N LYS A 76 -10.79 9.59 4.22
CA LYS A 76 -9.51 9.48 3.51
C LYS A 76 -8.50 8.57 4.21
N ILE A 77 -8.49 8.52 5.54
CA ILE A 77 -7.64 7.61 6.30
C ILE A 77 -8.05 6.16 6.03
N ASP A 78 -9.34 5.84 6.08
CA ASP A 78 -9.85 4.49 5.78
C ASP A 78 -9.49 4.05 4.35
N GLU A 79 -9.59 4.96 3.37
CA GLU A 79 -9.15 4.69 1.98
C GLU A 79 -7.64 4.43 1.88
N ILE A 80 -6.81 5.19 2.60
CA ILE A 80 -5.36 5.00 2.64
C ILE A 80 -5.02 3.65 3.30
N GLU A 81 -5.66 3.29 4.41
CA GLU A 81 -5.44 2.00 5.08
C GLU A 81 -5.78 0.82 4.16
N LEU A 82 -6.88 0.92 3.42
CA LEU A 82 -7.28 -0.09 2.43
C LEU A 82 -6.23 -0.21 1.32
N ASN A 83 -5.79 0.91 0.75
CA ASN A 83 -4.74 0.93 -0.28
C ASN A 83 -3.41 0.36 0.23
N ILE A 84 -3.02 0.63 1.48
CA ILE A 84 -1.81 0.07 2.08
C ILE A 84 -1.92 -1.44 2.19
N LYS A 85 -3.07 -1.95 2.64
CA LYS A 85 -3.31 -3.39 2.79
C LYS A 85 -3.27 -4.11 1.45
N GLU A 86 -3.85 -3.52 0.41
CA GLU A 86 -3.77 -4.04 -0.95
C GLU A 86 -2.34 -4.01 -1.50
N GLY A 87 -1.61 -2.91 -1.30
CA GLY A 87 -0.21 -2.80 -1.68
C GLY A 87 0.72 -3.76 -0.94
N GLN A 88 0.39 -4.13 0.31
CA GLN A 88 1.10 -5.17 1.05
C GLN A 88 0.82 -6.56 0.47
N LYS A 89 -0.44 -6.89 0.16
CA LYS A 89 -0.79 -8.15 -0.49
C LYS A 89 -0.10 -8.30 -1.85
N LEU A 90 -0.09 -7.23 -2.66
CA LEU A 90 0.58 -7.24 -3.96
C LEU A 90 2.09 -7.49 -3.81
N ARG A 91 2.74 -6.85 -2.83
CA ARG A 91 4.16 -7.08 -2.54
C ARG A 91 4.45 -8.51 -2.09
N GLN A 92 3.60 -9.08 -1.24
CA GLN A 92 3.73 -10.49 -0.82
C GLN A 92 3.59 -11.44 -2.01
N ALA A 93 2.56 -11.27 -2.83
CA ALA A 93 2.37 -12.09 -4.04
C ALA A 93 3.54 -11.96 -5.02
N MET A 94 4.08 -10.75 -5.20
CA MET A 94 5.26 -10.54 -6.04
C MET A 94 6.51 -11.21 -5.47
N GLN A 95 6.69 -11.19 -4.15
CA GLN A 95 7.81 -11.84 -3.48
C GLN A 95 7.73 -13.37 -3.60
N GLU A 96 6.56 -13.96 -3.38
CA GLU A 96 6.32 -15.39 -3.61
C GLU A 96 6.60 -15.78 -5.07
N GLN A 97 6.17 -14.96 -6.02
CA GLN A 97 6.43 -15.20 -7.44
C GLN A 97 7.92 -15.12 -7.79
N LEU A 98 8.67 -14.19 -7.18
CA LEU A 98 10.12 -14.08 -7.34
C LEU A 98 10.84 -15.29 -6.75
N GLU A 99 10.46 -15.74 -5.57
CA GLU A 99 11.03 -16.94 -4.93
C GLU A 99 10.78 -18.19 -5.78
N PHE A 100 9.54 -18.36 -6.28
CA PHE A 100 9.21 -19.43 -7.21
C PHE A 100 10.02 -19.36 -8.50
N THR A 101 10.21 -18.16 -9.06
CA THR A 101 10.98 -17.96 -10.29
C THR A 101 12.47 -18.26 -10.07
N ALA A 102 13.03 -17.83 -8.94
CA ALA A 102 14.41 -18.15 -8.56
C ALA A 102 14.61 -19.67 -8.38
N ALA A 103 13.67 -20.35 -7.74
CA ALA A 103 13.71 -21.81 -7.60
C ALA A 103 13.68 -22.52 -8.97
N LYS A 104 12.86 -22.03 -9.91
CA LYS A 104 12.83 -22.57 -11.28
C LYS A 104 14.13 -22.31 -12.04
N LEU A 105 14.73 -21.13 -11.91
CA LEU A 105 16.01 -20.83 -12.54
C LEU A 105 17.10 -21.78 -12.05
N ALA A 106 17.18 -22.02 -10.73
CA ALA A 106 18.15 -22.98 -10.18
C ALA A 106 17.95 -24.41 -10.72
N GLN A 107 16.70 -24.85 -10.92
CA GLN A 107 16.41 -26.15 -11.55
C GLN A 107 16.82 -26.20 -13.02
N ILE A 108 16.66 -25.09 -13.75
CA ILE A 108 17.08 -24.99 -15.15
C ILE A 108 18.62 -25.04 -15.22
N ASP A 109 19.32 -24.32 -14.36
CA ASP A 109 20.79 -24.32 -14.31
C ASP A 109 21.36 -25.73 -14.06
N ASP A 110 20.81 -26.46 -13.08
CA ASP A 110 21.19 -27.86 -12.81
C ASP A 110 20.85 -28.80 -13.99
N ALA A 111 19.73 -28.57 -14.68
CA ALA A 111 19.39 -29.33 -15.88
C ALA A 111 20.35 -29.06 -17.05
N ILE A 112 20.82 -27.82 -17.21
CA ILE A 112 21.82 -27.44 -18.21
C ILE A 112 23.15 -28.13 -17.91
N GLU A 113 23.62 -28.08 -16.66
CA GLU A 113 24.89 -28.72 -16.25
C GLU A 113 24.86 -30.25 -16.48
N ARG A 114 23.73 -30.90 -16.14
CA ARG A 114 23.54 -32.33 -16.44
C ARG A 114 23.51 -32.61 -17.93
N SER A 115 22.91 -31.74 -18.73
CA SER A 115 22.88 -31.87 -20.18
C SER A 115 24.29 -31.77 -20.78
N GLU A 116 25.07 -30.76 -20.38
CA GLU A 116 26.46 -30.59 -20.82
C GLU A 116 27.33 -31.80 -20.48
N THR A 117 27.24 -32.32 -19.26
CA THR A 117 27.99 -33.52 -18.87
C THR A 117 27.59 -34.77 -19.65
N GLN A 118 26.31 -34.90 -20.01
CA GLN A 118 25.84 -35.99 -20.89
C GLN A 118 26.39 -35.83 -22.30
N PHE A 119 26.41 -34.62 -22.86
CA PHE A 119 26.99 -34.37 -24.18
C PHE A 119 28.47 -34.71 -24.23
N THR A 120 29.26 -34.33 -23.22
CA THR A 120 30.69 -34.68 -23.15
C THR A 120 30.90 -36.19 -23.11
N LYS A 121 30.11 -36.93 -22.30
CA LYS A 121 30.19 -38.39 -22.24
C LYS A 121 29.83 -39.04 -23.57
N VAL A 122 28.80 -38.54 -24.26
CA VAL A 122 28.41 -39.03 -25.59
C VAL A 122 29.53 -38.77 -26.59
N GLU A 123 30.16 -37.59 -26.58
CA GLU A 123 31.29 -37.28 -27.45
C GLU A 123 32.48 -38.23 -27.19
N GLU A 124 32.78 -38.51 -25.93
CA GLU A 124 33.84 -39.45 -25.54
C GLU A 124 33.52 -40.89 -25.99
N LEU A 125 32.29 -41.35 -25.80
CA LEU A 125 31.83 -42.66 -26.30
C LEU A 125 31.94 -42.78 -27.82
N ILE A 126 31.60 -41.72 -28.57
CA ILE A 126 31.77 -41.69 -30.03
C ILE A 126 33.26 -41.84 -30.39
N LYS A 127 34.16 -41.07 -29.74
CA LYS A 127 35.60 -41.15 -29.98
C LYS A 127 36.14 -42.56 -29.71
N VAL A 128 35.78 -43.15 -28.58
CA VAL A 128 36.18 -44.53 -28.23
C VAL A 128 35.66 -45.51 -29.27
N THR A 129 34.37 -45.44 -29.61
CA THR A 129 33.74 -46.35 -30.58
C THR A 129 34.39 -46.24 -31.96
N THR A 130 34.67 -45.04 -32.44
CA THR A 130 35.39 -44.83 -33.71
C THR A 130 36.82 -45.37 -33.65
N GLY A 131 37.51 -45.19 -32.53
CA GLY A 131 38.83 -45.78 -32.29
C GLY A 131 38.80 -47.31 -32.35
N THR A 132 37.86 -47.95 -31.66
CA THR A 132 37.71 -49.41 -31.67
C THR A 132 37.35 -49.93 -33.05
N ILE A 133 36.48 -49.23 -33.79
CA ILE A 133 36.15 -49.58 -35.19
C ILE A 133 37.41 -49.50 -36.07
N ASN A 134 38.22 -48.45 -35.93
CA ASN A 134 39.46 -48.32 -36.70
C ASN A 134 40.46 -49.43 -36.37
N GLU A 135 40.63 -49.78 -35.08
CA GLU A 135 41.48 -50.90 -34.67
C GLU A 135 40.98 -52.24 -35.22
N LEU A 136 39.67 -52.48 -35.20
CA LEU A 136 39.07 -53.68 -35.81
C LEU A 136 39.31 -53.74 -37.32
N ILE A 137 39.17 -52.62 -38.03
CA ILE A 137 39.46 -52.56 -39.48
C ILE A 137 40.93 -52.88 -39.76
N VAL A 138 41.85 -52.31 -38.98
CA VAL A 138 43.29 -52.57 -39.13
C VAL A 138 43.63 -54.02 -38.80
N GLY A 139 43.06 -54.58 -37.72
CA GLY A 139 43.24 -55.99 -37.36
C GLY A 139 42.73 -56.93 -38.46
N MET A 140 41.55 -56.65 -39.02
CA MET A 140 41.02 -57.41 -40.15
C MET A 140 41.85 -57.27 -41.42
N MET A 141 42.42 -56.09 -41.72
CA MET A 141 43.32 -55.93 -42.87
C MET A 141 44.65 -56.64 -42.68
N GLY A 142 45.20 -56.65 -41.45
CA GLY A 142 46.41 -57.40 -41.13
C GLY A 142 46.21 -58.92 -41.23
N ASP A 143 45.08 -59.44 -40.75
CA ASP A 143 44.74 -60.87 -40.87
C ASP A 143 44.50 -61.30 -42.33
N VAL A 144 44.03 -60.39 -43.21
CA VAL A 144 43.81 -60.67 -44.64
C VAL A 144 45.11 -60.70 -45.44
N GLU A 145 46.13 -59.92 -45.06
CA GLU A 145 47.47 -59.98 -45.69
C GLU A 145 48.24 -61.26 -45.29
N ASP A 146 48.01 -61.79 -44.08
CA ASP A 146 48.62 -63.05 -43.63
C ASP A 146 47.93 -64.31 -44.23
N GLU A 147 46.66 -64.23 -44.64
CA GLU A 147 45.95 -65.34 -45.30
C GLU A 147 46.28 -65.50 -46.81
N GLU A 148 46.82 -64.48 -47.49
CA GLU A 148 47.21 -64.59 -48.92
C GLU A 148 48.63 -65.15 -49.15
N THR A 149 49.39 -65.51 -48.11
CA THR A 149 50.79 -65.97 -48.23
C THR A 149 51.06 -67.42 -47.84
N ILE A 150 50.07 -68.31 -47.90
CA ILE A 150 50.29 -69.76 -47.76
C ILE A 150 49.87 -70.49 -49.04
N GLU A 151 50.88 -70.85 -49.84
CA GLU A 151 50.83 -71.87 -50.91
C GLU A 151 50.30 -73.24 -50.44
#